data_AF-A0A2D6E6F1-F1
#
_entry.id   AF-A0A2D6E6F1-F1
#
_cell.length_a   1.000
_cell.length_b   1.000
_cell.length_c   1.000
_cell.angle_alpha   90.00
_cell.angle_beta   90.00
_cell.angle_gamma   90.00
#
_symmetry.space_group_name_H-M   'P 1'
#
loop_
_entity.id
_entity.type
_entity.pdbx_description
1 polymer ?
#
loop_
_entity_poly.entity_id
_entity_poly.type
_entity_poly.pdbx_seq_one_letter_code
_entity_poly.pdbx_strand_id
1 'polypeptide(L)'
;MEIESIKGWDKRANGTCLRGYITGDYNLLVETFGPPIGGNDEYKTDAEWLLVLNDKVVVTIYNYKTGRNYLGDSGQDVEDITDWHVGGKSSEGLLLLDEYFEDNKIRLQTTLDRF
;
A
#
# COMPACT_ATOMS: atom_id res chain seq x y z
N MET A 1 4.40 -7.55 16.01
CA MET A 1 3.47 -6.52 15.52
C MET A 1 2.23 -7.21 14.95
N GLU A 2 1.05 -6.62 15.13
CA GLU A 2 -0.19 -7.14 14.52
C GLU A 2 -0.57 -6.28 13.32
N ILE A 3 -0.89 -6.93 12.20
CA ILE A 3 -1.37 -6.30 10.96
C ILE A 3 -2.69 -6.96 10.58
N GLU A 4 -3.73 -6.15 10.46
CA GLU A 4 -5.02 -6.55 9.93
C GLU A 4 -5.23 -5.92 8.54
N SER A 5 -5.55 -6.76 7.55
CA SER A 5 -5.97 -6.32 6.21
C SER A 5 -7.50 -6.18 6.18
N ILE A 6 -7.97 -4.97 5.90
CA ILE A 6 -9.39 -4.62 5.91
C ILE A 6 -9.99 -4.90 4.52
N LYS A 7 -11.13 -5.60 4.45
CA LYS A 7 -11.74 -6.05 3.17
C LYS A 7 -12.62 -5.00 2.47
N GLY A 8 -12.50 -3.72 2.82
CA GLY A 8 -13.33 -2.64 2.28
C GLY A 8 -12.93 -1.28 2.83
N TRP A 9 -13.66 -0.24 2.46
CA TRP A 9 -13.32 1.12 2.89
C TRP A 9 -13.51 1.34 4.39
N ASP A 10 -12.49 1.88 5.06
CA ASP A 10 -12.57 2.37 6.43
C ASP A 10 -12.43 3.89 6.46
N LYS A 11 -13.38 4.57 7.11
CA LYS A 11 -13.36 6.02 7.31
C LYS A 11 -12.10 6.54 8.01
N ARG A 12 -11.35 5.69 8.73
CA ARG A 12 -10.07 6.06 9.36
C ARG A 12 -9.00 6.43 8.33
N ALA A 13 -9.11 5.90 7.10
CA ALA A 13 -8.25 6.26 5.97
C ALA A 13 -8.55 7.66 5.41
N ASN A 14 -9.68 8.29 5.77
CA ASN A 14 -9.97 9.65 5.32
C ASN A 14 -8.90 10.63 5.84
N GLY A 15 -8.42 11.47 4.94
CA GLY A 15 -7.39 12.48 5.25
C GLY A 15 -5.97 11.89 5.37
N THR A 16 -5.74 10.65 4.95
CA THR A 16 -4.38 10.18 4.68
C THR A 16 -3.81 10.91 3.47
N CYS A 17 -2.49 10.98 3.42
CA CYS A 17 -1.76 11.39 2.23
C CYS A 17 -0.45 10.60 2.15
N LEU A 18 0.30 10.82 1.08
CA LEU A 18 1.58 10.15 0.85
C LEU A 18 2.53 10.37 2.03
N ARG A 19 3.16 9.27 2.46
CA ARG A 19 4.18 9.24 3.52
C ARG A 19 5.48 8.57 3.09
N GLY A 20 5.42 7.76 2.03
CA GLY A 20 6.58 7.10 1.48
C GLY A 20 6.17 6.06 0.47
N TYR A 21 7.08 5.14 0.22
CA TYR A 21 6.98 4.15 -0.83
C TYR A 21 7.36 2.77 -0.31
N ILE A 22 6.81 1.75 -0.95
CA ILE A 22 7.31 0.38 -0.90
C ILE A 22 7.79 0.03 -2.30
N THR A 23 9.01 -0.49 -2.40
CA THR A 23 9.52 -1.11 -3.63
C THR A 23 9.48 -2.63 -3.47
N GLY A 24 8.77 -3.30 -4.37
CA GLY A 24 8.68 -4.76 -4.42
C GLY A 24 7.48 -5.27 -5.23
N ASP A 25 7.46 -6.58 -5.48
CA ASP A 25 6.52 -7.21 -6.41
C ASP A 25 5.09 -7.26 -5.85
N TYR A 26 4.09 -7.08 -6.73
CA TYR A 26 2.67 -7.24 -6.42
C TYR A 26 2.38 -8.56 -5.68
N ASN A 27 2.93 -9.67 -6.17
CA ASN A 27 2.68 -10.99 -5.58
C ASN A 27 3.16 -11.07 -4.12
N LEU A 28 4.26 -10.41 -3.77
CA LEU A 28 4.76 -10.40 -2.40
C LEU A 28 3.85 -9.58 -1.48
N LEU A 29 3.27 -8.48 -1.97
CA LEU A 29 2.23 -7.75 -1.24
C LEU A 29 0.98 -8.62 -1.02
N VAL A 30 0.55 -9.38 -2.04
CA VAL A 30 -0.59 -10.31 -1.91
C VAL A 30 -0.30 -11.44 -0.94
N GLU A 31 0.87 -12.05 -1.00
CA GLU A 31 1.30 -13.09 -0.06
C GLU A 31 1.37 -12.56 1.39
N THR A 32 1.78 -11.31 1.56
CA THR A 32 1.95 -10.69 2.89
C THR A 32 0.63 -10.21 3.48
N PHE A 33 -0.22 -9.55 2.68
CA PHE A 33 -1.39 -8.81 3.17
C PHE A 33 -2.73 -9.38 2.67
N GLY A 34 -2.72 -10.43 1.86
CA GLY A 34 -3.88 -10.91 1.13
C GLY A 34 -4.18 -10.07 -0.12
N PRO A 35 -5.27 -10.35 -0.85
CA PRO A 35 -5.62 -9.60 -2.05
C PRO A 35 -5.92 -8.13 -1.73
N PRO A 36 -5.72 -7.20 -2.69
CA PRO A 36 -6.08 -5.80 -2.51
C PRO A 36 -7.59 -5.63 -2.27
N ILE A 37 -7.98 -4.51 -1.66
CA ILE A 37 -9.38 -4.14 -1.54
C ILE A 37 -9.98 -3.85 -2.92
N GLY A 38 -11.17 -4.38 -3.17
CA GLY A 38 -11.97 -4.02 -4.34
C GLY A 38 -12.79 -2.74 -4.11
N GLY A 39 -13.28 -2.13 -5.18
CA GLY A 39 -14.21 -1.00 -5.12
C GLY A 39 -13.57 0.37 -4.90
N ASN A 40 -12.31 0.53 -5.31
CA ASN A 40 -11.75 1.85 -5.59
C ASN A 40 -12.49 2.50 -6.78
N ASP A 41 -12.21 3.77 -7.08
CA ASP A 41 -12.88 4.49 -8.18
C ASP A 41 -12.49 3.99 -9.59
N GLU A 42 -11.69 2.92 -9.67
CA GLU A 42 -11.11 2.31 -10.88
C GLU A 42 -10.46 3.33 -11.81
N TYR A 43 -10.05 4.49 -11.28
CA TYR A 43 -9.59 5.61 -12.10
C TYR A 43 -8.10 5.93 -11.88
N LYS A 44 -7.63 5.95 -10.63
CA LYS A 44 -6.24 6.34 -10.34
C LYS A 44 -5.35 5.21 -9.86
N THR A 45 -5.96 4.17 -9.29
CA THR A 45 -5.27 3.07 -8.64
C THR A 45 -5.81 1.77 -9.22
N ASP A 46 -4.92 0.80 -9.43
CA ASP A 46 -5.19 -0.53 -9.96
C ASP A 46 -5.30 -1.54 -8.81
N ALA A 47 -4.48 -1.36 -7.77
CA ALA A 47 -4.57 -2.08 -6.51
C ALA A 47 -4.37 -1.14 -5.33
N GLU A 48 -5.13 -1.41 -4.25
CA GLU A 48 -5.00 -0.73 -2.97
C GLU A 48 -5.16 -1.74 -1.83
N TRP A 49 -4.36 -1.61 -0.79
CA TRP A 49 -4.53 -2.30 0.49
C TRP A 49 -4.82 -1.27 1.55
N LEU A 50 -5.66 -1.65 2.51
CA LEU A 50 -5.92 -0.88 3.70
C LEU A 50 -5.57 -1.74 4.92
N LEU A 51 -4.57 -1.29 5.68
CA LEU A 51 -4.01 -2.00 6.81
C LEU A 51 -4.28 -1.25 8.11
N VAL A 52 -4.56 -2.01 9.17
CA VAL A 52 -4.58 -1.53 10.55
C VAL A 52 -3.44 -2.22 11.31
N LEU A 53 -2.48 -1.42 11.77
CA LEU A 53 -1.33 -1.88 12.53
C LEU A 53 -1.55 -1.61 14.00
N ASN A 54 -1.34 -2.64 14.83
CA ASN A 54 -1.50 -2.59 16.30
C ASN A 54 -2.84 -1.95 16.72
N ASP A 55 -3.93 -2.28 16.01
CA ASP A 55 -5.31 -1.78 16.18
C ASP A 55 -5.54 -0.26 16.04
N LYS A 56 -4.51 0.52 15.68
CA LYS A 56 -4.55 1.98 15.81
C LYS A 56 -4.06 2.71 14.57
N VAL A 57 -2.96 2.27 13.99
CA VAL A 57 -2.29 2.99 12.90
C VAL A 57 -2.88 2.50 11.58
N VAL A 58 -3.43 3.42 10.80
CA VAL A 58 -4.02 3.09 9.49
C VAL A 58 -3.07 3.49 8.38
N VAL A 59 -2.83 2.54 7.47
CA VAL A 59 -1.96 2.69 6.31
C VAL A 59 -2.71 2.24 5.06
N THR A 60 -2.53 2.99 3.96
CA THR A 60 -2.89 2.50 2.63
C THR A 60 -1.64 2.17 1.83
N ILE A 61 -1.66 1.11 1.04
CA ILE A 61 -0.62 0.79 0.05
C ILE A 61 -1.29 0.77 -1.30
N TYR A 62 -0.82 1.53 -2.28
CA TYR A 62 -1.50 1.64 -3.57
C TYR A 62 -0.55 2.04 -4.68
N ASN A 63 -0.83 1.67 -5.92
CA ASN A 63 -0.18 2.31 -7.05
C ASN A 63 -0.91 3.62 -7.36
N TYR A 64 -0.22 4.64 -7.87
CA TYR A 64 -0.85 5.92 -8.20
C TYR A 64 -0.51 6.34 -9.62
N LYS A 65 -1.50 6.24 -10.51
CA LYS A 65 -1.44 6.70 -11.90
C LYS A 65 -0.37 6.04 -12.76
N THR A 66 0.08 4.86 -12.38
CA THR A 66 1.10 4.07 -13.09
C THR A 66 0.52 2.90 -13.88
N GLY A 67 -0.64 2.38 -13.48
CA GLY A 67 -1.28 1.24 -14.12
C GLY A 67 -2.35 1.62 -15.15
N ARG A 68 -3.01 0.59 -15.67
CA ARG A 68 -3.98 0.70 -16.77
C ARG A 68 -5.24 1.47 -16.40
N ASN A 69 -5.64 1.49 -15.13
CA ASN A 69 -6.80 2.27 -14.68
C ASN A 69 -6.66 3.77 -15.02
N TYR A 70 -5.45 4.33 -14.94
CA TYR A 70 -5.20 5.73 -15.26
C TYR A 70 -4.66 5.96 -16.67
N LEU A 71 -3.77 5.09 -17.16
CA LEU A 71 -3.04 5.28 -18.41
C LEU A 71 -3.60 4.48 -19.60
N GLY A 72 -4.66 3.68 -19.39
CA GLY A 72 -5.18 2.76 -20.39
C GLY A 72 -4.11 1.77 -20.86
N ASP A 73 -4.04 1.51 -22.16
CA ASP A 73 -3.07 0.58 -22.76
C ASP A 73 -1.60 0.99 -22.58
N SER A 74 -1.33 2.23 -22.14
CA SER A 74 0.03 2.71 -21.84
C SER A 74 0.44 2.46 -20.38
N GLY A 75 -0.48 1.98 -19.54
CA GLY A 75 -0.24 1.64 -18.14
C GLY A 75 0.38 0.27 -17.96
N GLN A 76 1.06 0.08 -16.83
CA GLN A 76 1.55 -1.22 -16.42
C GLN A 76 0.39 -2.15 -16.04
N ASP A 77 0.55 -3.44 -16.34
CA ASP A 77 -0.28 -4.47 -15.70
C ASP A 77 -0.04 -4.44 -14.19
N VAL A 78 -1.09 -4.67 -13.40
CA VAL A 78 -1.01 -4.49 -11.93
C VAL A 78 0.01 -5.43 -11.31
N GLU A 79 0.20 -6.61 -11.89
CA GLU A 79 1.17 -7.61 -11.51
C GLU A 79 2.63 -7.19 -11.78
N ASP A 80 2.84 -6.25 -12.71
CA ASP A 80 4.17 -5.74 -13.09
C ASP A 80 4.57 -4.47 -12.29
N ILE A 81 3.69 -3.93 -11.46
CA ILE A 81 3.98 -2.73 -10.66
C ILE A 81 4.92 -3.08 -9.51
N THR A 82 6.04 -2.34 -9.43
CA THR A 82 7.04 -2.51 -8.37
C THR A 82 7.12 -1.33 -7.39
N ASP A 83 6.56 -0.17 -7.75
CA ASP A 83 6.64 1.06 -6.97
C ASP A 83 5.28 1.43 -6.40
N TRP A 84 5.13 1.25 -5.10
CA TRP A 84 3.87 1.40 -4.37
C TRP A 84 3.94 2.62 -3.47
N HIS A 85 2.89 3.41 -3.47
CA HIS A 85 2.71 4.54 -2.55
C HIS A 85 2.20 4.01 -1.22
N VAL A 86 2.70 4.61 -0.14
CA VAL A 86 2.22 4.36 1.22
C VAL A 86 1.57 5.62 1.77
N GLY A 87 0.26 5.54 2.00
CA GLY A 87 -0.55 6.60 2.58
C GLY A 87 -0.70 6.45 4.08
N GLY A 88 -0.73 7.57 4.80
CA GLY A 88 -0.93 7.58 6.25
C GLY A 88 -1.15 8.97 6.82
N LYS A 89 -1.53 9.07 8.09
CA LYS A 89 -1.66 10.37 8.79
C LYS A 89 -0.31 10.90 9.26
N SER A 90 0.62 10.01 9.55
CA SER A 90 2.02 10.28 9.92
C SER A 90 2.92 9.24 9.24
N SER A 91 4.24 9.41 9.34
CA SER A 91 5.23 8.43 8.89
C SER A 91 5.29 7.16 9.74
N GLU A 92 4.62 7.13 10.90
CA GLU A 92 4.62 6.00 11.85
C GLU A 92 4.24 4.68 11.18
N GLY A 93 3.20 4.69 10.35
CA GLY A 93 2.75 3.48 9.66
C GLY A 93 3.78 2.90 8.69
N LEU A 94 4.55 3.76 8.01
CA LEU A 94 5.64 3.31 7.12
C LEU A 94 6.78 2.68 7.93
N LEU A 95 7.16 3.31 9.06
CA LEU A 95 8.22 2.80 9.93
C LEU A 95 7.85 1.45 10.56
N LEU A 96 6.58 1.26 10.92
CA LEU A 96 6.07 -0.02 11.39
C LEU A 96 6.07 -1.09 10.29
N LEU A 97 5.75 -0.74 9.04
CA LEU A 97 5.87 -1.69 7.93
C LEU A 97 7.32 -2.11 7.70
N ASP A 98 8.27 -1.18 7.82
CA ASP A 98 9.70 -1.46 7.70
C ASP A 98 10.19 -2.46 8.75
N GLU A 99 9.88 -2.19 10.03
CA GLU A 99 10.17 -3.10 11.15
C GLU A 99 9.53 -4.48 10.94
N TYR A 100 8.27 -4.52 10.47
CA TYR A 100 7.59 -5.78 10.17
C TYR A 100 8.29 -6.57 9.05
N PHE A 101 8.75 -5.91 7.99
CA PHE A 101 9.48 -6.58 6.91
C PHE A 101 10.81 -7.14 7.38
N GLU A 102 11.55 -6.39 8.19
CA GLU A 102 12.81 -6.85 8.78
C GLU A 102 12.61 -8.07 9.68
N ASP A 103 11.67 -7.99 10.63
CA ASP A 103 11.39 -9.06 11.60
C ASP A 103 10.95 -10.37 10.93
N ASN A 104 10.19 -10.26 9.83
CA ASN A 104 9.65 -11.42 9.11
C ASN A 104 10.49 -11.82 7.89
N LYS A 105 11.62 -11.13 7.64
CA LYS A 105 12.52 -11.36 6.50
C LYS A 105 11.80 -11.27 5.15
N ILE A 106 10.85 -10.36 5.05
CA ILE A 106 10.09 -10.06 3.83
C ILE A 106 10.95 -9.13 2.96
N ARG A 107 11.05 -9.44 1.67
CA ARG A 107 11.92 -8.70 0.72
C ARG A 107 11.22 -7.50 0.09
N LEU A 108 10.56 -6.70 0.92
CA LEU A 108 9.99 -5.41 0.55
C LEU A 108 10.86 -4.31 1.15
N GLN A 109 11.08 -3.22 0.41
CA GLN A 109 11.89 -2.09 0.86
C GLN A 109 11.01 -0.87 1.07
N THR A 110 11.15 -0.18 2.20
CA THR A 110 10.44 1.09 2.42
C THR A 110 11.34 2.30 2.13
N THR A 111 10.74 3.43 1.76
CA THR A 111 11.44 4.71 1.63
C THR A 111 10.52 5.85 2.05
N LEU A 112 10.97 6.73 2.95
CA LEU A 112 10.20 7.91 3.37
C LEU A 112 10.08 8.92 2.22
N ASP A 113 8.91 9.54 2.10
CA ASP A 113 8.73 10.69 1.22
C ASP A 113 9.46 11.92 1.79
N ARG A 114 9.97 12.79 0.92
CA ARG A 114 10.75 13.96 1.37
C ARG A 114 9.81 14.96 2.07
N PHE A 115 10.16 15.32 3.31
CA PHE A 115 9.45 16.31 4.14
C PHE A 115 9.28 17.68 3.45
#